data_AF-A0A8T5GDV5-F1
#
_entry.id   AF-A0A8T5GDV5-F1
#
_cell.length_a   1.000
_cell.length_b   1.000
_cell.length_c   1.000
_cell.angle_alpha   90.00
_cell.angle_beta   90.00
_cell.angle_gamma   90.00
#
_symmetry.space_group_name_H-M   'P 1'
#
loop_
_entity.id
_entity.type
_entity.pdbx_description
1 polymer ?
#
loop_
_entity_poly.entity_id
_entity_poly.type
_entity_poly.pdbx_seq_one_letter_code
_entity_poly.pdbx_strand_id
1 'polypeptide(L)'
;MKKPKKRVNSKGQTTVELLVLLAVSMLALTIIYSLYSDQLILIQGSKDSSTAKSTVQKMVDAANTAYLSGKDSELKIFIEVPDSIDLTNSQIIGKSVILQLGNGTDIIGSADVNMVGNFRTNTGKYTMYLHYDGNVVRIGYRDFEFNKQSVFVSVTQGSDSLQTFTIRNNSDSQIEFWIDSNFSHSLVTLNIMSDDTSFSLNNGDIRTVDFNFETDVTAYGNYAGTINVIGQQNDVNTVKNMYVSVESYLQVSDLMIYPRTTTITTTASAEETQDYSICNHSSSNITSITWTRQGTAAGWFSDPSITNVNALECEAFTSTFSIGSAGTYDANLTATYTDNNTYTTFMTFNVT
;
A
#
# COMPACT_ATOMS: atom_id res chain seq x y z
N MET A 1 -44.46 -20.53 98.98
CA MET A 1 -43.38 -19.74 98.34
C MET A 1 -43.32 -20.05 96.84
N LYS A 2 -43.87 -19.17 95.98
CA LYS A 2 -43.74 -19.26 94.52
C LYS A 2 -42.41 -18.59 94.12
N LYS A 3 -41.44 -19.37 93.61
CA LYS A 3 -40.19 -18.83 93.08
C LYS A 3 -40.49 -17.99 91.82
N PRO A 4 -40.00 -16.75 91.71
CA PRO A 4 -40.22 -15.93 90.52
C PRO A 4 -39.50 -16.58 89.32
N LYS A 5 -40.26 -16.89 88.28
CA LYS A 5 -39.76 -17.44 87.02
C LYS A 5 -39.01 -16.30 86.30
N LYS A 6 -37.68 -16.28 86.44
CA LYS A 6 -36.77 -15.33 85.79
C LYS A 6 -37.04 -15.37 84.28
N ARG A 7 -37.70 -14.34 83.74
CA ARG A 7 -37.85 -14.17 82.29
C ARG A 7 -36.45 -13.86 81.76
N VAL A 8 -35.81 -14.87 81.18
CA VAL A 8 -34.55 -14.70 80.45
C VAL A 8 -34.84 -13.74 79.29
N ASN A 9 -34.05 -12.67 79.18
CA ASN A 9 -34.18 -11.66 78.13
C ASN A 9 -33.93 -12.31 76.76
N SER A 10 -34.98 -12.83 76.12
CA SER A 10 -34.89 -13.57 74.84
C SER A 10 -34.27 -12.73 73.72
N LYS A 11 -34.36 -11.39 73.81
CA LYS A 11 -33.79 -10.47 72.82
C LYS A 11 -32.26 -10.55 72.72
N GLY A 12 -31.55 -10.83 73.83
CA GLY A 12 -30.08 -10.94 73.81
C GLY A 12 -29.58 -12.24 73.19
N GLN A 13 -30.29 -13.35 73.47
CA GLN A 13 -29.95 -14.66 72.93
C GLN A 13 -30.15 -14.72 71.41
N THR A 14 -31.24 -14.16 70.89
CA THR A 14 -31.50 -14.13 69.44
C THR A 14 -30.45 -13.34 68.67
N THR A 15 -29.94 -12.23 69.22
CA THR A 15 -28.86 -11.45 68.57
C THR A 15 -27.54 -12.23 68.54
N VAL A 16 -27.21 -12.96 69.60
CA VAL A 16 -25.98 -13.79 69.64
C VAL A 16 -26.09 -14.94 68.65
N GLU A 17 -27.24 -15.63 68.59
CA GLU A 17 -27.48 -16.69 67.61
C GLU A 17 -27.38 -16.17 66.17
N LEU A 18 -27.93 -14.98 65.89
CA LEU A 18 -27.81 -14.35 64.57
C LEU A 18 -26.35 -14.00 64.22
N LEU A 19 -25.58 -13.45 65.17
CA LEU A 19 -24.16 -13.13 64.95
C LEU A 19 -23.32 -14.38 64.70
N VAL A 20 -23.58 -15.46 65.44
CA VAL A 20 -22.91 -16.75 65.24
C VAL A 20 -23.26 -17.33 63.87
N LEU A 21 -24.54 -17.31 63.47
CA LEU A 21 -24.96 -17.75 62.14
C LEU A 21 -24.32 -16.92 61.02
N LEU A 22 -24.23 -15.59 61.20
CA LEU A 22 -23.57 -14.71 60.24
C LEU A 22 -22.07 -15.02 60.13
N ALA A 23 -21.38 -15.21 61.25
CA ALA A 23 -19.95 -15.53 61.26
C ALA A 23 -19.66 -16.88 60.59
N VAL A 24 -20.47 -17.91 60.87
CA VAL A 24 -20.35 -19.22 60.22
C VAL A 24 -20.64 -19.11 58.71
N SER A 25 -21.64 -18.31 58.32
CA SER A 25 -21.97 -18.08 56.90
C SER A 25 -20.85 -17.36 56.17
N MET A 26 -20.23 -16.35 56.78
CA MET A 26 -19.07 -15.65 56.21
C MET A 26 -17.85 -16.59 56.10
N LEU A 27 -17.60 -17.43 57.11
CA LEU A 27 -16.52 -18.42 57.04
C LEU A 27 -16.75 -19.41 55.88
N ALA A 28 -17.97 -19.91 55.72
CA ALA A 28 -18.33 -20.80 54.62
C ALA A 28 -18.14 -20.11 53.25
N LEU A 29 -18.57 -18.86 53.10
CA LEU A 29 -18.36 -18.07 51.88
C LEU A 29 -16.88 -17.87 51.56
N THR A 30 -16.04 -17.59 52.57
CA THR A 30 -14.59 -17.43 52.40
C THR A 30 -13.94 -18.72 51.91
N ILE A 31 -14.35 -19.88 52.43
CA ILE A 31 -13.83 -21.19 51.98
C ILE A 31 -14.23 -21.45 50.52
N ILE A 32 -15.50 -21.21 50.16
CA ILE A 32 -15.98 -21.37 48.78
C ILE A 32 -15.22 -20.43 47.83
N TYR A 33 -15.02 -19.18 48.24
CA TYR A 33 -14.28 -18.19 47.45
C TYR A 33 -12.82 -18.63 47.23
N SER A 34 -12.15 -19.15 48.26
CA SER A 34 -10.78 -19.67 48.14
C SER A 34 -10.69 -20.82 47.14
N LEU A 35 -11.59 -21.82 47.24
CA LEU A 35 -11.60 -22.96 46.31
C LEU A 35 -11.90 -22.53 44.87
N TYR A 36 -12.78 -21.54 44.70
CA TYR A 36 -13.09 -20.98 43.39
C TYR A 36 -11.89 -20.23 42.79
N SER A 37 -11.15 -19.47 43.60
CA SER A 37 -9.94 -18.79 43.17
C SER A 37 -8.87 -19.77 42.67
N ASP A 38 -8.64 -20.87 43.40
CA ASP A 38 -7.65 -21.88 42.99
C ASP A 38 -8.06 -22.57 41.67
N GLN A 39 -9.35 -22.87 41.51
CA GLN A 39 -9.86 -23.45 40.26
C GLN A 39 -9.69 -22.48 39.08
N LEU A 40 -9.91 -21.18 39.27
CA LEU A 40 -9.70 -20.20 38.21
C LEU A 40 -8.24 -20.14 37.75
N ILE A 41 -7.28 -20.19 38.68
CA ILE A 41 -5.84 -20.20 38.34
C ILE A 41 -5.48 -21.46 37.54
N LEU A 42 -5.99 -22.63 37.95
CA LEU A 42 -5.76 -23.89 37.24
C LEU A 42 -6.38 -23.90 35.84
N ILE A 43 -7.62 -23.40 35.70
CA ILE A 43 -8.29 -23.28 34.40
C ILE A 43 -7.51 -22.33 33.49
N GLN A 44 -7.05 -21.20 34.01
CA GLN A 44 -6.25 -20.24 33.25
C GLN A 44 -4.91 -20.85 32.80
N GLY A 45 -4.19 -21.54 33.68
CA GLY A 45 -2.94 -22.22 33.32
C GLY A 45 -3.13 -23.31 32.26
N SER A 46 -4.23 -24.07 32.33
CA SER A 46 -4.59 -25.06 31.32
C SER A 46 -4.92 -24.42 29.97
N LYS A 47 -5.69 -23.31 29.98
CA LYS A 47 -6.00 -22.54 28.78
C LYS A 47 -4.73 -21.99 28.13
N ASP A 48 -3.82 -21.41 28.91
CA ASP A 48 -2.58 -20.83 28.41
C ASP A 48 -1.66 -21.91 27.83
N SER A 49 -1.51 -23.05 28.52
CA SER A 49 -0.76 -24.19 27.99
C SER A 49 -1.34 -24.70 26.66
N SER A 50 -2.67 -24.80 26.55
CA SER A 50 -3.37 -25.19 25.32
C SER A 50 -3.14 -24.19 24.19
N THR A 51 -3.25 -22.88 24.48
CA THR A 51 -3.00 -21.80 23.52
C THR A 51 -1.54 -21.80 23.04
N ALA A 52 -0.58 -21.92 23.95
CA ALA A 52 0.85 -22.00 23.63
C ALA A 52 1.14 -23.21 22.73
N LYS A 53 0.59 -24.39 23.06
CA LYS A 53 0.72 -25.60 22.22
C LYS A 53 0.13 -25.41 20.83
N SER A 54 -1.05 -24.79 20.73
CA SER A 54 -1.69 -24.46 19.45
C SER A 54 -0.82 -23.51 18.62
N THR A 55 -0.25 -22.48 19.24
CA THR A 55 0.64 -21.52 18.57
C THR A 55 1.93 -22.18 18.07
N VAL A 56 2.60 -22.96 18.91
CA VAL A 56 3.79 -23.72 18.53
C VAL A 56 3.48 -24.66 17.36
N GLN A 57 2.38 -25.40 17.42
CA GLN A 57 1.98 -26.32 16.35
C GLN A 57 1.72 -25.56 15.04
N LYS A 58 0.97 -24.44 15.08
CA LYS A 58 0.72 -23.62 13.90
C LYS A 58 2.00 -23.09 13.27
N MET A 59 2.99 -22.69 14.08
CA MET A 59 4.29 -22.24 13.58
C MET A 59 5.06 -23.37 12.89
N VAL A 60 5.09 -24.55 13.52
CA VAL A 60 5.73 -25.75 12.95
C VAL A 60 5.07 -26.14 11.62
N ASP A 61 3.74 -26.23 11.60
CA ASP A 61 2.98 -26.59 10.39
C ASP A 61 3.20 -25.57 9.26
N ALA A 62 3.22 -24.29 9.60
CA ALA A 62 3.48 -23.22 8.64
C ALA A 62 4.92 -23.24 8.13
N ALA A 63 5.90 -23.51 8.97
CA ALA A 63 7.30 -23.63 8.55
C ALA A 63 7.48 -24.81 7.59
N ASN A 64 6.87 -25.96 7.90
CA ASN A 64 6.85 -27.12 7.01
C ASN A 64 6.14 -26.81 5.69
N THR A 65 5.03 -26.09 5.74
CA THR A 65 4.28 -25.71 4.53
C THR A 65 5.08 -24.73 3.66
N ALA A 66 5.77 -23.75 4.23
CA ALA A 66 6.66 -22.84 3.48
C ALA A 66 7.79 -23.64 2.84
N TYR A 67 8.44 -24.53 3.60
CA TYR A 67 9.47 -25.41 3.08
C TYR A 67 8.99 -26.27 1.89
N LEU A 68 7.83 -26.92 2.03
CA LEU A 68 7.24 -27.75 0.97
C LEU A 68 6.77 -26.94 -0.25
N SER A 69 6.43 -25.67 -0.06
CA SER A 69 6.05 -24.76 -1.16
C SER A 69 7.24 -24.34 -2.03
N GLY A 70 8.46 -24.59 -1.57
CA GLY A 70 9.68 -24.29 -2.29
C GLY A 70 10.25 -22.90 -1.99
N LYS A 71 11.42 -22.65 -2.58
CA LYS A 71 12.20 -21.42 -2.40
C LYS A 71 11.37 -20.18 -2.71
N ASP A 72 11.58 -19.14 -1.92
CA ASP A 72 10.95 -17.82 -2.02
C ASP A 72 9.45 -17.82 -1.66
N SER A 73 8.93 -18.92 -1.10
CA SER A 73 7.58 -18.97 -0.57
C SER A 73 7.45 -18.13 0.71
N GLU A 74 6.28 -17.52 0.88
CA GLU A 74 5.92 -16.75 2.07
C GLU A 74 4.54 -17.20 2.58
N LEU A 75 4.43 -17.45 3.88
CA LEU A 75 3.18 -17.77 4.56
C LEU A 75 2.88 -16.77 5.66
N LYS A 76 1.63 -16.33 5.68
CA LYS A 76 1.08 -15.45 6.73
C LYS A 76 0.28 -16.31 7.71
N ILE A 77 0.64 -16.28 9.00
CA ILE A 77 -0.11 -16.97 10.05
C ILE A 77 -0.55 -16.02 11.15
N PHE A 78 -1.66 -16.35 11.77
CA PHE A 78 -2.17 -15.68 12.96
C PHE A 78 -1.91 -16.55 14.19
N ILE A 79 -1.15 -16.01 15.13
CA ILE A 79 -0.78 -16.68 16.38
C ILE A 79 -1.31 -15.93 17.60
N GLU A 80 -1.44 -16.65 18.71
CA GLU A 80 -1.83 -16.11 20.01
C GLU A 80 -0.81 -16.56 21.05
N VAL A 81 -0.08 -15.61 21.62
CA VAL A 81 0.84 -15.83 22.73
C VAL A 81 0.11 -15.50 24.03
N PRO A 82 -0.13 -16.48 24.93
CA PRO A 82 -0.82 -16.22 26.19
C PRO A 82 0.02 -15.35 27.13
N ASP A 83 -0.66 -14.61 28.00
CA ASP A 83 -0.03 -13.64 28.92
C ASP A 83 0.92 -14.27 29.94
N SER A 84 0.78 -15.57 30.20
CA SER A 84 1.67 -16.29 31.11
C SER A 84 2.97 -16.75 30.47
N ILE A 85 3.24 -16.49 29.18
CA ILE A 85 4.52 -16.87 28.56
C ILE A 85 5.65 -15.95 29.00
N ASP A 86 6.79 -16.56 29.35
CA ASP A 86 8.05 -15.86 29.49
C ASP A 86 8.74 -15.76 28.13
N LEU A 87 8.56 -14.60 27.48
CA LEU A 87 9.14 -14.31 26.18
C LEU A 87 10.66 -14.14 26.20
N THR A 88 11.26 -13.89 27.37
CA THR A 88 12.72 -13.78 27.52
C THR A 88 13.40 -15.13 27.38
N ASN A 89 12.74 -16.19 27.86
CA ASN A 89 13.21 -17.57 27.80
C ASN A 89 12.61 -18.37 26.63
N SER A 90 11.73 -17.74 25.84
CA SER A 90 11.16 -18.34 24.62
C SER A 90 12.05 -18.04 23.41
N GLN A 91 12.24 -19.02 22.53
CA GLN A 91 13.18 -18.89 21.41
C GLN A 91 12.79 -19.76 20.21
N ILE A 92 13.30 -19.38 19.04
CA ILE A 92 13.19 -20.14 17.79
C ILE A 92 14.63 -20.48 17.37
N ILE A 93 15.02 -21.75 17.51
CA ILE A 93 16.40 -22.17 17.31
C ILE A 93 16.47 -23.50 16.55
N GLY A 94 17.21 -23.51 15.44
CA GLY A 94 17.34 -24.68 14.59
C GLY A 94 15.97 -25.14 14.10
N LYS A 95 15.58 -26.38 14.39
CA LYS A 95 14.28 -26.92 13.99
C LYS A 95 13.19 -26.71 15.05
N SER A 96 13.49 -26.09 16.18
CA SER A 96 12.59 -26.06 17.32
C SER A 96 12.01 -24.68 17.60
N VAL A 97 10.73 -24.66 17.93
CA VAL A 97 10.03 -23.50 18.51
C VAL A 97 9.78 -23.82 19.98
N ILE A 98 10.29 -22.96 20.87
CA ILE A 98 10.22 -23.15 22.31
C ILE A 98 9.48 -21.95 22.91
N LEU A 99 8.35 -22.23 23.56
CA LEU A 99 7.59 -21.27 24.37
C LEU A 99 7.63 -21.70 25.84
N GLN A 100 8.23 -20.89 26.70
CA GLN A 100 8.28 -21.17 28.13
C GLN A 100 7.10 -20.50 28.85
N LEU A 101 6.31 -21.28 29.57
CA LEU A 101 5.27 -20.77 30.48
C LEU A 101 5.93 -20.19 31.74
N GLY A 102 5.29 -19.22 32.38
CA GLY A 102 5.79 -18.52 33.57
C GLY A 102 5.94 -19.39 34.81
N ASN A 103 5.49 -20.65 34.75
CA ASN A 103 5.76 -21.68 35.74
C ASN A 103 7.03 -22.50 35.44
N GLY A 104 7.81 -22.13 34.41
CA GLY A 104 9.02 -22.81 33.96
C GLY A 104 8.80 -24.04 33.08
N THR A 105 7.56 -24.29 32.61
CA THR A 105 7.27 -25.42 31.71
C THR A 105 7.50 -25.03 30.26
N ASP A 106 8.30 -25.80 29.54
CA ASP A 106 8.56 -25.57 28.12
C ASP A 106 7.55 -26.30 27.22
N ILE A 107 6.97 -25.56 26.28
CA ILE A 107 6.17 -26.10 25.17
C ILE A 107 7.05 -26.08 23.93
N ILE A 108 7.39 -27.26 23.42
CA ILE A 108 8.35 -27.43 22.33
C ILE A 108 7.67 -28.09 21.14
N GLY A 109 7.88 -27.51 19.95
CA GLY A 109 7.52 -28.10 18.67
C GLY A 109 8.73 -28.14 17.75
N SER A 110 8.78 -29.14 16.86
CA SER A 110 9.90 -29.30 15.91
C SER A 110 9.39 -29.37 14.48
N ALA A 111 9.95 -28.54 13.62
CA ALA A 111 9.71 -28.52 12.17
C ALA A 111 10.72 -29.42 11.43
N ASP A 112 10.42 -29.74 10.17
CA ASP A 112 11.29 -30.53 9.30
C ASP A 112 12.43 -29.67 8.71
N VAL A 113 12.28 -28.35 8.75
CA VAL A 113 13.20 -27.33 8.23
C VAL A 113 13.79 -26.48 9.36
N ASN A 114 15.00 -25.96 9.16
CA ASN A 114 15.57 -24.99 10.09
C ASN A 114 14.75 -23.69 10.06
N MET A 115 14.62 -23.05 11.21
CA MET A 115 13.93 -21.78 11.42
C MET A 115 14.86 -20.81 12.13
N VAL A 116 14.74 -19.53 11.79
CA VAL A 116 15.39 -18.43 12.51
C VAL A 116 14.42 -17.27 12.65
N GLY A 117 14.45 -16.59 13.78
CA GLY A 117 13.56 -15.48 14.09
C GLY A 117 13.42 -15.30 15.59
N ASN A 118 12.65 -14.30 15.98
CA ASN A 118 12.35 -14.02 17.38
C ASN A 118 10.85 -13.84 17.54
N PHE A 119 10.35 -14.12 18.73
CA PHE A 119 9.01 -13.69 19.11
C PHE A 119 9.00 -12.17 19.35
N ARG A 120 7.83 -11.55 19.20
CA ARG A 120 7.60 -10.21 19.74
C ARG A 120 7.85 -10.23 21.25
N THR A 121 8.29 -9.09 21.77
CA THR A 121 8.54 -8.86 23.21
C THR A 121 7.27 -8.80 24.05
N ASN A 122 6.10 -8.71 23.41
CA ASN A 122 4.79 -8.59 24.06
C ASN A 122 3.92 -9.83 23.81
N THR A 123 3.03 -10.14 24.76
CA THR A 123 2.01 -11.20 24.66
C THR A 123 0.74 -10.70 23.97
N GLY A 124 -0.01 -11.61 23.37
CA GLY A 124 -1.26 -11.30 22.67
C GLY A 124 -1.35 -11.94 21.28
N LYS A 125 -2.19 -11.34 20.44
CA LYS A 125 -2.51 -11.87 19.11
C LYS A 125 -1.75 -11.13 18.03
N TYR A 126 -1.02 -11.85 17.19
CA TYR A 126 -0.18 -11.25 16.15
C TYR A 126 -0.26 -12.00 14.83
N THR A 127 0.01 -11.27 13.76
CA THR A 127 0.31 -11.86 12.46
C THR A 127 1.83 -12.03 12.33
N MET A 128 2.28 -13.23 12.04
CA MET A 128 3.67 -13.53 11.68
C MET A 128 3.77 -13.93 10.21
N TYR A 129 4.94 -13.67 9.64
CA TYR A 129 5.31 -14.05 8.29
C TYR A 129 6.46 -15.04 8.35
N LEU A 130 6.33 -16.13 7.60
CA LEU A 130 7.31 -17.19 7.47
C LEU A 130 7.77 -17.21 6.02
N HIS A 131 9.03 -16.87 5.78
CA HIS A 131 9.62 -16.83 4.44
C HIS A 131 10.73 -17.88 4.31
N TYR A 132 10.63 -18.75 3.31
CA TYR A 132 11.65 -19.77 3.06
C TYR A 132 12.63 -19.31 1.98
N ASP A 133 13.88 -19.04 2.37
CA ASP A 133 14.93 -18.53 1.46
C ASP A 133 15.65 -19.63 0.65
N GLY A 134 15.20 -20.88 0.79
CA GLY A 134 15.82 -22.07 0.20
C GLY A 134 16.76 -22.82 1.14
N ASN A 135 17.07 -22.28 2.32
CA ASN A 135 17.86 -22.97 3.35
C ASN A 135 17.16 -22.96 4.71
N VAL A 136 16.60 -21.82 5.12
CA VAL A 136 15.97 -21.62 6.42
C VAL A 136 14.64 -20.90 6.28
N VAL A 137 13.69 -21.19 7.16
CA VAL A 137 12.44 -20.43 7.31
C VAL A 137 12.69 -19.26 8.25
N ARG A 138 12.67 -18.04 7.70
CA ARG A 138 12.78 -16.80 8.47
C ARG A 138 11.41 -16.43 9.00
N ILE A 139 11.30 -16.39 10.32
CA ILE A 139 10.10 -15.99 11.05
C ILE A 139 10.29 -14.53 11.44
N GLY A 140 9.39 -13.68 10.96
CA GLY A 140 9.44 -12.26 11.23
C GLY A 140 8.05 -11.65 11.37
N TYR A 141 8.06 -10.41 11.82
CA TYR A 141 6.90 -9.54 11.77
C TYR A 141 7.12 -8.56 10.62
N ARG A 142 6.04 -8.09 10.00
CA ARG A 142 6.16 -6.96 9.07
C ARG A 142 6.15 -5.69 9.91
N ASP A 143 7.32 -5.04 9.99
CA ASP A 143 7.51 -3.83 10.79
C ASP A 143 6.63 -2.68 10.29
N PHE A 144 6.32 -2.68 9.00
CA PHE A 144 5.34 -1.77 8.41
C PHE A 144 4.50 -2.46 7.33
N GLU A 145 3.36 -1.90 6.97
CA GLU A 145 2.52 -2.39 5.88
C GLU A 145 2.00 -1.26 5.00
N PHE A 146 1.64 -1.63 3.77
CA PHE A 146 0.98 -0.74 2.82
C PHE A 146 -0.50 -1.10 2.74
N ASN A 147 -1.36 -0.10 2.51
CA ASN A 147 -2.73 -0.37 2.11
C ASN A 147 -2.84 -0.88 0.65
N LYS A 148 -1.81 -0.67 -0.17
CA LYS A 148 -1.73 -1.07 -1.59
C LYS A 148 -0.41 -1.81 -1.84
N GLN A 149 -0.46 -2.92 -2.58
CA GLN A 149 0.75 -3.65 -3.02
C GLN A 149 1.18 -3.24 -4.44
N SER A 150 0.26 -2.64 -5.18
CA SER A 150 0.47 -2.20 -6.55
C SER A 150 -0.42 -1.00 -6.87
N VAL A 151 0.02 -0.18 -7.82
CA VAL A 151 -0.71 0.96 -8.35
C VAL A 151 -0.88 0.76 -9.84
N PHE A 152 -2.14 0.73 -10.27
CA PHE A 152 -2.51 0.71 -11.69
C PHE A 152 -3.32 1.99 -11.95
N VAL A 153 -2.86 2.80 -12.88
CA VAL A 153 -3.50 4.07 -13.20
C VAL A 153 -3.59 4.24 -14.71
N SER A 154 -4.71 4.75 -15.19
CA SER A 154 -4.87 5.17 -16.58
C SER A 154 -4.86 6.70 -16.61
N VAL A 155 -3.98 7.28 -17.43
CA VAL A 155 -3.74 8.73 -17.50
C VAL A 155 -3.84 9.20 -18.93
N THR A 156 -4.62 10.26 -19.18
CA THR A 156 -4.68 10.89 -20.51
C THR A 156 -3.32 11.47 -20.89
N GLN A 157 -2.86 11.34 -22.14
CA GLN A 157 -1.60 11.97 -22.59
C GLN A 157 -1.57 13.48 -22.33
N GLY A 158 -0.47 14.01 -21.81
CA GLY A 158 -0.33 15.43 -21.49
C GLY A 158 -1.04 15.86 -20.21
N SER A 159 -1.49 14.90 -19.40
CA SER A 159 -2.16 15.18 -18.13
C SER A 159 -1.42 14.57 -16.95
N ASP A 160 -1.84 15.02 -15.77
CA ASP A 160 -1.30 14.62 -14.49
C ASP A 160 -2.32 13.78 -13.71
N SER A 161 -1.83 12.83 -12.90
CA SER A 161 -2.66 12.02 -12.03
C SER A 161 -2.05 11.87 -10.65
N LEU A 162 -2.65 12.56 -9.68
CA LEU A 162 -2.31 12.43 -8.28
C LEU A 162 -2.83 11.08 -7.74
N GLN A 163 -1.93 10.34 -7.10
CA GLN A 163 -2.18 9.06 -6.47
C GLN A 163 -1.67 9.07 -5.04
N THR A 164 -2.25 8.20 -4.22
CA THR A 164 -1.88 8.07 -2.81
C THR A 164 -1.79 6.62 -2.37
N PHE A 165 -0.91 6.33 -1.43
CA PHE A 165 -0.92 5.10 -0.65
C PHE A 165 -0.61 5.42 0.81
N THR A 166 -0.90 4.50 1.72
CA THR A 166 -0.58 4.68 3.15
C THR A 166 0.44 3.67 3.61
N ILE A 167 1.33 4.14 4.49
CA ILE A 167 2.28 3.32 5.23
C ILE A 167 1.86 3.36 6.70
N ARG A 168 1.72 2.19 7.31
CA ARG A 168 1.50 2.05 8.74
C ARG A 168 2.72 1.41 9.39
N ASN A 169 3.26 2.03 10.43
CA ASN A 169 4.25 1.39 11.29
C ASN A 169 3.53 0.44 12.26
N ASN A 170 3.80 -0.86 12.13
CA ASN A 170 3.28 -1.92 12.98
C ASN A 170 4.32 -2.44 13.97
N SER A 171 5.56 -1.93 13.95
CA SER A 171 6.61 -2.28 14.90
C SER A 171 6.35 -1.67 16.27
N ASP A 172 7.10 -2.13 17.28
CA ASP A 172 7.04 -1.63 18.65
C ASP A 172 7.88 -0.36 18.88
N SER A 173 8.67 0.09 17.89
CA SER A 173 9.47 1.31 17.97
C SER A 173 9.22 2.26 16.80
N GLN A 174 9.89 3.41 16.82
CA GLN A 174 9.93 4.30 15.66
C GLN A 174 10.66 3.62 14.49
N ILE A 175 10.19 3.87 13.26
CA ILE A 175 10.87 3.50 12.01
C ILE A 175 11.15 4.77 11.22
N GLU A 176 12.36 4.89 10.70
CA GLU A 176 12.73 5.92 9.72
C GLU A 176 12.48 5.36 8.31
N PHE A 177 11.78 6.12 7.47
CA PHE A 177 11.41 5.74 6.12
C PHE A 177 12.12 6.61 5.09
N TRP A 178 12.58 5.98 4.01
CA TRP A 178 12.97 6.63 2.77
C TRP A 178 12.20 6.00 1.61
N ILE A 179 11.70 6.86 0.72
CA ILE A 179 10.97 6.43 -0.46
C ILE A 179 11.72 6.90 -1.68
N ASP A 180 12.04 5.95 -2.56
CA ASP A 180 12.65 6.19 -3.86
C ASP A 180 11.81 5.52 -4.95
N SER A 181 12.00 5.94 -6.20
CA SER A 181 11.31 5.35 -7.35
C SER A 181 12.32 4.80 -8.35
N ASN A 182 12.11 3.55 -8.74
CA ASN A 182 12.74 2.98 -9.94
C ASN A 182 11.71 2.99 -11.07
N PHE A 183 11.37 4.21 -11.52
CA PHE A 183 10.44 4.47 -12.61
C PHE A 183 11.10 5.46 -13.58
N SER A 184 11.88 4.94 -14.53
CA SER A 184 12.65 5.75 -15.47
C SER A 184 12.12 5.57 -16.89
N HIS A 185 11.25 6.50 -17.31
CA HIS A 185 10.69 6.56 -18.65
C HIS A 185 10.84 7.98 -19.20
N SER A 186 11.01 8.12 -20.51
CA SER A 186 11.21 9.43 -21.15
C SER A 186 9.91 10.22 -21.34
N LEU A 187 8.76 9.54 -21.35
CA LEU A 187 7.45 10.13 -21.66
C LEU A 187 6.49 10.16 -20.46
N VAL A 188 6.84 9.48 -19.36
CA VAL A 188 6.03 9.47 -18.14
C VAL A 188 6.95 9.61 -16.95
N THR A 189 6.69 10.61 -16.12
CA THR A 189 7.45 10.88 -14.90
C THR A 189 6.62 10.49 -13.69
N LEU A 190 7.26 9.87 -12.69
CA LEU A 190 6.69 9.61 -11.38
C LEU A 190 7.37 10.55 -10.38
N ASN A 191 6.59 11.47 -9.79
CA ASN A 191 7.07 12.43 -8.81
C ASN A 191 6.50 12.13 -7.43
N ILE A 192 7.34 11.72 -6.48
CA ILE A 192 6.94 11.60 -5.06
C ILE A 192 7.06 12.99 -4.43
N MET A 193 6.06 13.42 -3.66
CA MET A 193 6.11 14.71 -3.00
C MET A 193 7.32 14.80 -2.06
N SER A 194 8.00 15.95 -2.04
CA SER A 194 9.29 16.08 -1.35
C SER A 194 9.22 15.76 0.15
N ASP A 195 8.09 16.06 0.80
CA ASP A 195 7.86 15.79 2.21
C ASP A 195 7.56 14.30 2.51
N ASP A 196 7.30 13.51 1.47
CA ASP A 196 7.08 12.07 1.56
C ASP A 196 8.29 11.22 1.17
N THR A 197 9.39 11.84 0.71
CA THR A 197 10.62 11.12 0.37
C THR A 197 11.38 10.60 1.59
N SER A 198 11.24 11.26 2.75
CA SER A 198 11.80 10.78 4.01
C SER A 198 10.99 11.27 5.21
N PHE A 199 10.62 10.36 6.12
CA PHE A 199 9.88 10.68 7.33
C PHE A 199 10.05 9.58 8.39
N SER A 200 9.57 9.82 9.61
CA SER A 200 9.57 8.81 10.67
C SER A 200 8.15 8.56 11.19
N LEU A 201 7.82 7.33 11.55
CA LEU A 201 6.54 6.99 12.17
C LEU A 201 6.77 6.30 13.50
N ASN A 202 6.04 6.70 14.55
CA ASN A 202 6.01 5.94 15.80
C ASN A 202 5.15 4.69 15.64
N ASN A 203 5.18 3.80 16.64
CA ASN A 203 4.33 2.62 16.68
C ASN A 203 2.85 2.99 16.50
N GLY A 204 2.22 2.41 15.48
CA GLY A 204 0.81 2.59 15.18
C GLY A 204 0.48 3.78 14.28
N ASP A 205 1.43 4.70 14.08
CA ASP A 205 1.24 5.87 13.21
C ASP A 205 1.04 5.45 11.76
N ILE A 206 0.28 6.26 11.03
CA ILE A 206 -0.02 6.09 9.61
C ILE A 206 0.38 7.37 8.88
N ARG A 207 1.12 7.23 7.78
CA ARG A 207 1.41 8.32 6.83
C ARG A 207 0.72 8.03 5.52
N THR A 208 0.04 9.03 4.96
CA THR A 208 -0.35 9.03 3.55
C THR A 208 0.81 9.60 2.75
N VAL A 209 1.22 8.87 1.72
CA VAL A 209 2.23 9.28 0.75
C VAL A 209 1.53 9.68 -0.53
N ASP A 210 1.78 10.91 -0.95
CA ASP A 210 1.24 11.49 -2.17
C ASP A 210 2.32 11.46 -3.27
N PHE A 211 1.90 11.08 -4.47
CA PHE A 211 2.78 11.03 -5.64
C PHE A 211 1.97 11.29 -6.92
N ASN A 212 2.60 11.89 -7.91
CA ASN A 212 1.98 12.29 -9.15
C ASN A 212 2.60 11.55 -10.34
N PHE A 213 1.75 11.17 -11.30
CA PHE A 213 2.21 10.80 -12.63
C PHE A 213 2.01 11.98 -13.57
N GLU A 214 3.06 12.35 -14.30
CA GLU A 214 3.01 13.37 -15.33
C GLU A 214 3.27 12.68 -16.66
N THR A 215 2.35 12.80 -17.60
CA THR A 215 2.47 12.19 -18.92
C THR A 215 2.77 13.25 -19.97
N ASP A 216 3.71 12.99 -20.86
CA ASP A 216 3.95 13.81 -22.03
C ASP A 216 2.76 13.74 -23.00
N VAL A 217 2.58 14.78 -23.83
CA VAL A 217 1.50 14.83 -24.84
C VAL A 217 1.61 13.72 -25.89
N THR A 218 2.78 13.08 -26.01
CA THR A 218 3.07 11.97 -26.92
C THR A 218 3.08 10.60 -26.23
N ALA A 219 2.94 10.54 -24.90
CA ALA A 219 2.99 9.31 -24.13
C ALA A 219 1.84 8.37 -24.52
N TYR A 220 2.12 7.23 -25.14
CA TYR A 220 1.10 6.22 -25.47
C TYR A 220 1.55 4.82 -25.02
N GLY A 221 0.65 4.04 -24.43
CA GLY A 221 0.90 2.66 -24.05
C GLY A 221 1.13 2.47 -22.54
N ASN A 222 1.80 1.37 -22.18
CA ASN A 222 1.98 0.96 -20.80
C ASN A 222 3.40 1.21 -20.31
N TYR A 223 3.53 1.88 -19.16
CA TYR A 223 4.79 2.21 -18.51
C TYR A 223 4.81 1.56 -17.13
N ALA A 224 5.86 0.80 -16.81
CA ALA A 224 5.94 0.06 -15.56
C ALA A 224 7.22 0.37 -14.80
N GLY A 225 7.16 0.28 -13.47
CA GLY A 225 8.31 0.46 -12.59
C GLY A 225 7.96 0.11 -11.15
N THR A 226 8.78 0.58 -10.20
CA THR A 226 8.53 0.34 -8.78
C THR A 226 8.74 1.59 -7.93
N ILE A 227 7.98 1.69 -6.84
CA ILE A 227 8.30 2.56 -5.71
C ILE A 227 8.94 1.68 -4.64
N ASN A 228 10.14 2.03 -4.21
CA ASN A 228 10.90 1.33 -3.18
C ASN A 228 10.74 2.09 -1.86
N VAL A 229 10.18 1.43 -0.85
CA VAL A 229 10.08 1.99 0.52
C VAL A 229 11.06 1.24 1.40
N ILE A 230 11.99 1.98 1.98
CA ILE A 230 13.01 1.48 2.89
C ILE A 230 12.63 1.95 4.29
N GLY A 231 12.33 1.02 5.19
CA GLY A 231 12.19 1.31 6.62
C GLY A 231 13.42 0.84 7.38
N GLN A 232 14.10 1.74 8.11
CA GLN A 232 15.20 1.41 9.00
C GLN A 232 14.72 1.38 10.45
N GLN A 233 15.05 0.30 11.15
CA GLN A 233 14.79 0.12 12.57
C GLN A 233 16.02 -0.54 13.20
N ASN A 234 16.63 0.09 14.21
CA ASN A 234 17.82 -0.44 14.90
C ASN A 234 18.95 -0.88 13.95
N ASP A 235 19.29 -0.04 12.97
CA ASP A 235 20.29 -0.31 11.92
C ASP A 235 19.97 -1.49 10.97
N VAL A 236 18.75 -2.00 11.00
CA VAL A 236 18.25 -3.00 10.05
C VAL A 236 17.33 -2.35 9.04
N ASN A 237 17.64 -2.53 7.76
CA ASN A 237 16.82 -2.02 6.66
C ASN A 237 15.86 -3.10 6.16
N THR A 238 14.56 -2.79 6.16
CA THR A 238 13.51 -3.57 5.53
C THR A 238 13.06 -2.84 4.26
N VAL A 239 13.27 -3.46 3.10
CA VAL A 239 12.90 -2.90 1.79
C VAL A 239 11.60 -3.56 1.31
N LYS A 240 10.65 -2.75 0.87
CA LYS A 240 9.43 -3.21 0.21
C LYS A 240 9.19 -2.46 -1.08
N ASN A 241 8.83 -3.22 -2.11
CA ASN A 241 8.56 -2.66 -3.43
C ASN A 241 7.04 -2.64 -3.66
N MET A 242 6.57 -1.52 -4.19
CA MET A 242 5.23 -1.36 -4.72
C MET A 242 5.33 -1.31 -6.24
N TYR A 243 4.66 -2.24 -6.93
CA TYR A 243 4.67 -2.26 -8.39
C TYR A 243 3.75 -1.19 -8.95
N VAL A 244 4.24 -0.46 -9.94
CA VAL A 244 3.51 0.63 -10.57
C VAL A 244 3.35 0.33 -12.06
N SER A 245 2.13 0.53 -12.56
CA SER A 245 1.81 0.47 -13.99
C SER A 245 0.92 1.65 -14.36
N VAL A 246 1.37 2.43 -15.34
CA VAL A 246 0.65 3.57 -15.90
C VAL A 246 0.27 3.22 -17.33
N GLU A 247 -1.02 3.22 -17.62
CA GLU A 247 -1.54 3.16 -18.99
C GLU A 247 -1.79 4.59 -19.45
N SER A 248 -0.97 5.09 -20.38
CA SER A 248 -1.25 6.36 -21.02
C SER A 248 -2.08 6.15 -22.28
N TYR A 249 -3.24 6.78 -22.34
CA TYR A 249 -4.18 6.64 -23.44
C TYR A 249 -4.50 8.00 -24.07
N LEU A 250 -4.82 7.97 -25.35
CA LEU A 250 -5.26 9.13 -26.10
C LEU A 250 -6.69 9.50 -25.66
N GLN A 251 -6.87 10.69 -25.08
CA GLN A 251 -8.21 11.23 -24.91
C GLN A 251 -8.76 11.57 -26.29
N VAL A 252 -9.74 10.80 -26.73
CA VAL A 252 -10.50 11.10 -27.94
C VAL A 252 -11.32 12.36 -27.64
N SER A 253 -10.89 13.47 -28.24
CA SER A 253 -11.69 14.69 -28.30
C SER A 253 -12.68 14.56 -29.45
N ASP A 254 -13.76 15.35 -29.40
CA ASP A 254 -14.70 15.46 -30.53
C ASP A 254 -13.99 15.88 -31.81
N LEU A 255 -12.91 16.66 -31.73
CA LEU A 255 -12.11 17.09 -32.88
C LEU A 255 -10.66 16.66 -32.69
N MET A 256 -10.08 16.02 -33.70
CA MET A 256 -8.70 15.52 -33.66
C MET A 256 -7.97 15.74 -34.98
N ILE A 257 -6.71 16.16 -34.92
CA ILE A 257 -5.79 16.28 -36.06
C ILE A 257 -4.83 15.07 -36.06
N TYR A 258 -4.66 14.45 -37.22
CA TYR A 258 -3.75 13.33 -37.48
C TYR A 258 -2.74 13.66 -38.59
N PRO A 259 -1.47 13.23 -38.47
CA PRO A 259 -0.88 12.71 -37.24
C PRO A 259 -0.80 13.78 -36.15
N ARG A 260 -0.87 13.36 -34.88
CA ARG A 260 -0.80 14.28 -33.71
C ARG A 260 0.62 14.84 -33.51
N THR A 261 1.62 14.08 -33.94
CA THR A 261 3.01 14.49 -33.93
C THR A 261 3.63 14.28 -35.30
N THR A 262 4.42 15.24 -35.76
CA THR A 262 5.16 15.13 -37.01
C THR A 262 6.60 15.56 -36.78
N THR A 263 7.56 14.78 -37.26
CA THR A 263 8.96 15.21 -37.34
C THR A 263 9.35 15.38 -38.80
N ILE A 264 9.72 16.59 -39.20
CA ILE A 264 10.13 16.95 -40.55
C ILE A 264 11.65 17.15 -40.52
N THR A 265 12.38 16.35 -41.30
CA THR A 265 13.85 16.48 -41.43
C THR A 265 14.18 16.90 -42.85
N THR A 266 14.78 18.07 -43.03
CA THR A 266 14.96 18.71 -44.35
C THR A 266 16.14 19.69 -44.33
N THR A 267 16.42 20.34 -45.46
CA THR A 267 17.49 21.34 -45.62
C THR A 267 16.96 22.76 -45.54
N ALA A 268 17.80 23.71 -45.13
CA ALA A 268 17.43 25.12 -45.08
C ALA A 268 16.91 25.64 -46.43
N SER A 269 15.90 26.52 -46.41
CA SER A 269 15.23 27.08 -47.61
C SER A 269 14.51 26.08 -48.52
N ALA A 270 14.32 24.83 -48.09
CA ALA A 270 13.46 23.88 -48.80
C ALA A 270 11.98 24.25 -48.67
N GLU A 271 11.16 23.77 -49.61
CA GLU A 271 9.72 23.68 -49.45
C GLU A 271 9.35 22.23 -49.19
N GLU A 272 8.65 21.97 -48.08
CA GLU A 272 8.18 20.64 -47.71
C GLU A 272 6.66 20.61 -47.62
N THR A 273 6.06 19.46 -47.86
CA THR A 273 4.61 19.27 -47.68
C THR A 273 4.34 18.13 -46.72
N GLN A 274 3.37 18.30 -45.82
CA GLN A 274 2.87 17.24 -44.95
C GLN A 274 1.34 17.16 -45.06
N ASP A 275 0.86 15.94 -45.27
CA ASP A 275 -0.57 15.64 -45.23
C ASP A 275 -1.03 15.43 -43.79
N TYR A 276 -2.16 16.05 -43.49
CA TYR A 276 -2.89 15.93 -42.24
C TYR A 276 -4.35 15.59 -42.52
N SER A 277 -5.05 15.08 -41.52
CA SER A 277 -6.50 14.97 -41.52
C SER A 277 -7.06 15.48 -40.20
N ILE A 278 -8.13 16.27 -40.26
CA ILE A 278 -8.90 16.66 -39.08
C ILE A 278 -10.20 15.86 -39.05
N CYS A 279 -10.41 15.10 -37.98
CA CYS A 279 -11.52 14.19 -37.80
C CYS A 279 -12.44 14.67 -36.69
N ASN A 280 -13.74 14.62 -36.96
CA ASN A 280 -14.78 14.85 -35.96
C ASN A 280 -15.29 13.50 -35.46
N HIS A 281 -15.04 13.18 -34.19
CA HIS A 281 -15.51 11.97 -33.51
C HIS A 281 -16.85 12.16 -32.79
N SER A 282 -17.43 13.37 -32.84
CA SER A 282 -18.74 13.63 -32.25
C SER A 282 -19.90 13.23 -33.17
N SER A 283 -21.08 13.07 -32.56
CA SER A 283 -22.32 12.77 -33.27
C SER A 283 -22.96 13.99 -33.97
N SER A 284 -22.33 15.16 -33.88
CA SER A 284 -22.81 16.43 -34.44
C SER A 284 -21.77 17.08 -35.33
N ASN A 285 -22.19 17.87 -36.31
CA ASN A 285 -21.24 18.63 -37.13
C ASN A 285 -20.51 19.66 -36.26
N ILE A 286 -19.19 19.74 -36.41
CA ILE A 286 -18.38 20.79 -35.80
C ILE A 286 -18.24 21.92 -36.79
N THR A 287 -18.63 23.13 -36.37
CA THR A 287 -18.60 24.33 -37.21
C THR A 287 -17.75 25.42 -36.58
N SER A 288 -17.33 26.40 -37.38
CA SER A 288 -16.57 27.57 -36.93
C SER A 288 -15.20 27.23 -36.34
N ILE A 289 -14.52 26.23 -36.91
CA ILE A 289 -13.15 25.88 -36.56
C ILE A 289 -12.24 27.07 -36.88
N THR A 290 -11.48 27.51 -35.87
CA THR A 290 -10.44 28.53 -36.00
C THR A 290 -9.08 27.91 -35.76
N TRP A 291 -8.07 28.39 -36.47
CA TRP A 291 -6.72 27.85 -36.41
C TRP A 291 -5.78 28.86 -35.77
N THR A 292 -4.90 28.36 -34.92
CA THR A 292 -3.82 29.15 -34.33
C THR A 292 -2.50 28.40 -34.46
N ARG A 293 -1.44 29.15 -34.78
CA ARG A 293 -0.07 28.64 -34.89
C ARG A 293 0.78 29.21 -33.78
N GLN A 294 1.61 28.38 -33.17
CA GLN A 294 2.57 28.77 -32.12
C GLN A 294 3.91 28.05 -32.33
N GLY A 295 4.96 28.53 -31.67
CA GLY A 295 6.31 27.96 -31.78
C GLY A 295 7.25 28.75 -32.69
N THR A 296 8.53 28.37 -32.69
CA THR A 296 9.60 29.08 -33.42
C THR A 296 9.48 28.97 -34.94
N ALA A 297 8.84 27.91 -35.44
CA ALA A 297 8.56 27.67 -36.86
C ALA A 297 7.11 27.99 -37.28
N ALA A 298 6.31 28.65 -36.43
CA ALA A 298 4.91 28.99 -36.73
C ALA A 298 4.72 29.81 -38.02
N GLY A 299 5.72 30.61 -38.39
CA GLY A 299 5.70 31.42 -39.61
C GLY A 299 5.97 30.65 -40.90
N TRP A 300 6.32 29.37 -40.83
CA TRP A 300 6.75 28.58 -42.00
C TRP A 300 5.58 28.03 -42.81
N PHE A 301 4.36 28.00 -42.29
CA PHE A 301 3.18 27.45 -42.96
C PHE A 301 1.95 28.29 -42.67
N SER A 302 0.93 28.24 -43.53
CA SER A 302 -0.33 28.95 -43.34
C SER A 302 -1.38 28.11 -42.61
N ASP A 303 -2.39 28.79 -42.06
CA ASP A 303 -3.55 28.13 -41.46
C ASP A 303 -4.37 27.36 -42.53
N PRO A 304 -4.90 26.17 -42.21
CA PRO A 304 -5.81 25.44 -43.11
C PRO A 304 -7.11 26.22 -43.35
N SER A 305 -7.72 26.02 -44.53
CA SER A 305 -9.02 26.64 -44.87
C SER A 305 -10.24 25.89 -44.32
N ILE A 306 -10.03 24.81 -43.55
CA ILE A 306 -11.11 23.99 -43.00
C ILE A 306 -11.78 24.74 -41.86
N THR A 307 -13.06 25.06 -42.02
CA THR A 307 -13.86 25.74 -40.98
C THR A 307 -14.95 24.86 -40.39
N ASN A 308 -15.27 23.72 -41.01
CA ASN A 308 -16.29 22.78 -40.54
C ASN A 308 -15.87 21.34 -40.86
N VAL A 309 -16.27 20.38 -40.02
CA VAL A 309 -16.11 18.94 -40.23
C VAL A 309 -17.41 18.25 -39.83
N ASN A 310 -18.00 17.46 -40.73
CA ASN A 310 -19.25 16.75 -40.46
C ASN A 310 -19.09 15.71 -39.34
N ALA A 311 -20.19 15.34 -38.70
CA ALA A 311 -20.21 14.31 -37.67
C ALA A 311 -19.60 12.99 -38.16
N LEU A 312 -18.67 12.41 -37.39
CA LEU A 312 -18.03 11.12 -37.68
C LEU A 312 -17.25 11.07 -39.01
N GLU A 313 -16.86 12.22 -39.56
CA GLU A 313 -16.08 12.34 -40.79
C GLU A 313 -14.69 12.94 -40.54
N CYS A 314 -13.79 12.76 -41.52
CA CYS A 314 -12.46 13.36 -41.55
C CYS A 314 -12.27 14.17 -42.81
N GLU A 315 -11.67 15.36 -42.68
CA GLU A 315 -11.27 16.23 -43.78
C GLU A 315 -9.75 16.24 -43.90
N ALA A 316 -9.23 15.89 -45.07
CA ALA A 316 -7.79 15.91 -45.34
C ALA A 316 -7.33 17.31 -45.78
N PHE A 317 -6.14 17.71 -45.36
CA PHE A 317 -5.48 18.92 -45.84
C PHE A 317 -3.97 18.73 -45.93
N THR A 318 -3.34 19.39 -46.89
CA THR A 318 -1.88 19.41 -47.05
C THR A 318 -1.35 20.75 -46.58
N SER A 319 -0.41 20.73 -45.63
CA SER A 319 0.32 21.94 -45.23
C SER A 319 1.62 22.04 -46.02
N THR A 320 1.93 23.24 -46.53
CA THR A 320 3.20 23.54 -47.20
C THR A 320 4.06 24.40 -46.28
N PHE A 321 5.30 23.98 -46.05
CA PHE A 321 6.25 24.62 -45.15
C PHE A 321 7.39 25.26 -45.95
N SER A 322 7.57 26.57 -45.79
CA SER A 322 8.74 27.32 -46.28
C SER A 322 9.82 27.32 -45.19
N ILE A 323 10.79 26.42 -45.31
CA ILE A 323 11.76 26.12 -44.25
C ILE A 323 12.79 27.25 -44.09
N GLY A 324 13.04 27.64 -42.84
CA GLY A 324 14.01 28.67 -42.49
C GLY A 324 15.47 28.22 -42.59
N SER A 325 16.30 28.75 -41.69
CA SER A 325 17.71 28.41 -41.56
C SER A 325 17.94 27.06 -40.87
N ALA A 326 19.17 26.54 -40.92
CA ALA A 326 19.57 25.32 -40.22
C ALA A 326 19.41 25.46 -38.69
N GLY A 327 18.95 24.39 -38.03
CA GLY A 327 18.65 24.34 -36.61
C GLY A 327 17.52 23.37 -36.27
N THR A 328 17.17 23.29 -34.99
CA THR A 328 16.00 22.55 -34.51
C THR A 328 14.92 23.54 -34.11
N TYR A 329 13.71 23.35 -34.63
CA TYR A 329 12.57 24.24 -34.42
C TYR A 329 11.32 23.45 -34.07
N ASP A 330 10.37 24.13 -33.45
CA ASP A 330 9.09 23.60 -33.03
C ASP A 330 7.95 24.45 -33.62
N ALA A 331 6.84 23.81 -33.96
CA ALA A 331 5.60 24.51 -34.22
C ALA A 331 4.40 23.68 -33.76
N ASN A 332 3.34 24.38 -33.37
CA ASN A 332 2.07 23.80 -32.98
C ASN A 332 0.99 24.36 -33.89
N LEU A 333 0.08 23.50 -34.35
CA LEU A 333 -1.13 23.89 -35.06
C LEU A 333 -2.34 23.46 -34.23
N THR A 334 -3.10 24.44 -33.75
CA THR A 334 -4.25 24.22 -32.87
C THR A 334 -5.54 24.58 -33.59
N ALA A 335 -6.46 23.62 -33.67
CA ALA A 335 -7.85 23.83 -34.08
C ALA A 335 -8.71 24.10 -32.83
N THR A 336 -9.48 25.18 -32.85
CA THR A 336 -10.42 25.56 -31.79
C THR A 336 -11.83 25.61 -32.36
N TYR A 337 -12.80 24.95 -31.71
CA TYR A 337 -14.22 25.02 -32.06
C TYR A 337 -15.07 25.46 -30.86
N THR A 338 -16.40 25.47 -31.00
CA THR A 338 -17.38 25.90 -29.99
C THR A 338 -17.00 25.48 -28.56
N ASP A 339 -17.26 26.36 -27.59
CA ASP A 339 -16.94 26.19 -26.16
C ASP A 339 -15.45 26.18 -25.79
N ASN A 340 -14.58 26.72 -26.65
CA ASN A 340 -13.12 26.79 -26.44
C ASN A 340 -12.44 25.41 -26.35
N ASN A 341 -13.07 24.36 -26.87
CA ASN A 341 -12.40 23.08 -27.02
C ASN A 341 -11.33 23.19 -28.10
N THR A 342 -10.11 22.81 -27.73
CA THR A 342 -8.93 22.91 -28.59
C THR A 342 -8.32 21.55 -28.84
N TYR A 343 -7.75 21.36 -30.03
CA TYR A 343 -6.92 20.21 -30.33
C TYR A 343 -5.66 20.67 -31.07
N THR A 344 -4.51 20.21 -30.60
CA THR A 344 -3.20 20.62 -31.10
C THR A 344 -2.45 19.44 -31.72
N THR A 345 -1.91 19.64 -32.92
CA THR A 345 -0.84 18.79 -33.46
C THR A 345 0.52 19.49 -33.26
N PHE A 346 1.53 18.70 -32.92
CA PHE A 346 2.89 19.16 -32.60
C PHE A 346 3.84 18.78 -33.72
N MET A 347 4.69 19.72 -34.11
CA MET A 347 5.62 19.56 -35.21
C MET A 347 7.03 19.87 -34.73
N THR A 348 7.98 19.00 -35.06
CA THR A 348 9.41 19.21 -34.83
C THR A 348 10.13 19.25 -36.16
N PHE A 349 10.95 20.28 -36.38
CA PHE A 349 11.72 20.45 -37.60
C PHE A 349 13.21 20.29 -37.28
N ASN A 350 13.87 19.35 -37.95
CA ASN A 350 15.32 19.17 -37.91
C ASN A 350 15.90 19.64 -39.25
N VAL A 351 16.42 20.87 -39.28
CA VAL A 351 16.91 21.52 -40.49
C VAL A 351 18.43 21.45 -40.55
N THR A 352 18.97 20.78 -41.57
CA THR A 352 20.43 20.65 -41.80
C THR A 352 20.98 21.70 -42.75
#